data_AF-A0A1Y2AMT5-F1
#
_entry.id   AF-A0A1Y2AMT5-F1
#
_cell.length_a   1.000
_cell.length_b   1.000
_cell.length_c   1.000
_cell.angle_alpha   90.00
_cell.angle_beta   90.00
_cell.angle_gamma   90.00
#
_symmetry.space_group_name_H-M   'P 1'
#
loop_
_entity.id
_entity.type
_entity.pdbx_description
1 polymer ?
#
loop_
_entity_poly.entity_id
_entity_poly.type
_entity_poly.pdbx_seq_one_letter_code
_entity_poly.pdbx_strand_id
1 'polypeptide(L)'
;HLPHDLRNDLGLIHFPARLNVALTRAQALLVVVGDPKTLCLDPLWTAVLSFSYRNRCWKGVEVPESILNSLDIKGAVEGELGALEKA
;
A
#
# COMPACT_ATOMS: atom_id res chain seq x y z
N HIS A 1 19.32 -12.50 11.33
CA HIS A 1 19.91 -11.75 10.20
C HIS A 1 18.95 -10.74 9.54
N LEU A 2 17.87 -10.29 10.18
CA LEU A 2 16.93 -9.28 9.64
C LEU A 2 17.24 -7.76 9.88
N PRO A 3 18.20 -7.30 10.71
CA PRO A 3 18.32 -5.85 10.96
C PRO A 3 18.98 -5.02 9.85
N HIS A 4 19.46 -5.64 8.76
CA HIS A 4 20.25 -4.94 7.74
C HIS A 4 19.42 -4.48 6.54
N ASP A 5 18.31 -5.15 6.23
CA ASP A 5 17.50 -4.86 5.04
C ASP A 5 16.67 -3.58 5.18
N LEU A 6 16.28 -3.22 6.41
CA LEU A 6 15.56 -1.97 6.70
C LEU A 6 16.45 -0.72 6.55
N ARG A 7 17.78 -0.88 6.62
CA ARG A 7 18.75 0.24 6.56
C ARG A 7 19.29 0.53 5.17
N ASN A 8 19.08 -0.36 4.19
CA ASN A 8 19.78 -0.32 2.91
C ASN A 8 18.90 0.06 1.70
N ASP A 9 17.66 0.54 1.86
CA ASP A 9 16.79 0.88 0.72
C ASP A 9 16.63 -0.28 -0.30
N LEU A 10 16.72 -1.53 0.17
CA LEU A 10 16.76 -2.70 -0.69
C LEU A 10 15.34 -3.18 -1.02
N GLY A 11 14.65 -2.50 -1.95
CA GLY A 11 13.50 -3.12 -2.61
C GLY A 11 12.39 -2.21 -3.09
N LEU A 12 11.16 -2.74 -2.91
CA LEU A 12 9.89 -2.21 -3.39
C LEU A 12 9.34 -1.08 -2.49
N ILE A 13 9.90 -0.94 -1.29
CA ILE A 13 9.61 0.08 -0.28
C ILE A 13 10.59 1.24 -0.50
N HIS A 14 10.11 2.48 -0.45
CA HIS A 14 10.84 3.72 -0.75
C HIS A 14 11.37 3.85 -2.19
N PHE A 15 10.87 3.04 -3.13
CA PHE A 15 11.26 3.11 -4.54
C PHE A 15 10.03 3.24 -5.47
N PRO A 16 9.54 4.47 -5.73
CA PRO A 16 8.29 4.72 -6.45
C PRO A 16 8.21 4.07 -7.84
N ALA A 17 9.32 4.02 -8.57
CA ALA A 17 9.35 3.41 -9.91
C ALA A 17 9.13 1.88 -9.87
N ARG A 18 9.60 1.19 -8.83
CA ARG A 18 9.41 -0.26 -8.66
C ARG A 18 7.99 -0.56 -8.22
N LEU A 19 7.40 0.29 -7.38
CA LEU A 19 5.98 0.20 -7.04
C LEU A 19 5.12 0.30 -8.31
N ASN A 20 5.32 1.33 -9.14
CA ASN A 20 4.55 1.50 -10.37
C ASN A 20 4.65 0.30 -11.31
N VAL A 21 5.86 -0.23 -11.49
CA VAL A 21 6.06 -1.47 -12.28
C VAL A 21 5.31 -2.64 -11.65
N ALA A 22 5.41 -2.84 -10.34
CA ALA A 22 4.71 -3.93 -9.67
C ALA A 22 3.18 -3.83 -9.82
N LEU A 23 2.60 -2.63 -9.70
CA LEU A 23 1.16 -2.40 -9.82
C LEU A 23 0.65 -2.57 -11.26
N THR A 24 1.41 -2.15 -12.27
CA THR A 24 0.96 -2.10 -13.67
C THR A 24 1.26 -3.37 -14.49
N ARG A 25 2.05 -4.32 -13.95
CA ARG A 25 2.38 -5.58 -14.64
C ARG A 25 1.30 -6.64 -14.55
N ALA A 26 0.37 -6.54 -13.60
CA ALA A 26 -0.73 -7.48 -13.46
C ALA A 26 -1.76 -7.25 -14.59
N GLN A 27 -2.10 -8.32 -15.33
CA GLN A 27 -3.08 -8.25 -16.42
C GLN A 27 -4.50 -8.69 -16.02
N ALA A 28 -4.63 -9.44 -14.93
CA ALA A 28 -5.90 -10.01 -14.48
C ALA A 28 -6.13 -9.86 -12.98
N LEU A 29 -5.11 -10.14 -12.16
CA LEU A 29 -5.19 -10.01 -10.70
C LEU A 29 -3.83 -9.62 -10.12
N LEU A 30 -3.84 -8.64 -9.22
CA LEU A 30 -2.71 -8.27 -8.37
C LEU A 30 -2.96 -8.78 -6.96
N VAL A 31 -2.06 -9.61 -6.44
CA VAL A 31 -2.06 -10.05 -5.03
C VAL A 31 -0.79 -9.55 -4.38
N VAL A 32 -0.94 -8.78 -3.30
CA VAL A 32 0.16 -8.28 -2.48
C VAL A 32 0.29 -9.17 -1.25
N VAL A 33 1.49 -9.74 -1.05
CA VAL A 33 1.81 -10.55 0.14
C VAL A 33 2.99 -9.89 0.85
N GLY A 34 2.79 -9.51 2.12
CA GLY A 34 3.82 -8.85 2.92
C GLY A 34 3.31 -8.49 4.32
N ASP A 35 4.21 -7.98 5.15
CA ASP A 35 3.88 -7.45 6.48
C ASP A 35 3.41 -5.99 6.38
N PRO A 36 2.14 -5.70 6.73
CA PRO A 36 1.61 -4.34 6.71
C PRO A 36 2.39 -3.36 7.57
N LYS A 37 2.94 -3.79 8.71
CA LYS A 37 3.68 -2.89 9.62
C LYS A 37 4.94 -2.35 8.96
N THR A 38 5.58 -3.16 8.12
CA THR A 38 6.76 -2.78 7.37
C THR A 38 6.38 -1.95 6.13
N LEU A 39 5.34 -2.36 5.40
CA LEU A 39 4.90 -1.64 4.19
C LEU A 39 4.37 -0.23 4.49
N CYS A 40 3.70 -0.03 5.62
CA CYS A 40 3.20 1.29 6.03
C CYS A 40 4.29 2.32 6.36
N LEU A 41 5.57 1.92 6.40
CA LEU A 41 6.68 2.86 6.56
C LEU A 41 6.86 3.75 5.30
N ASP A 42 6.40 3.27 4.14
CA ASP A 42 6.38 4.04 2.90
C ASP A 42 4.98 4.66 2.67
N PRO A 43 4.86 5.99 2.51
CA PRO A 43 3.59 6.65 2.22
C PRO A 43 2.88 6.13 0.97
N LEU A 44 3.62 5.71 -0.07
CA LEU A 44 3.01 5.19 -1.30
C LEU A 44 2.39 3.82 -1.07
N TRP A 45 3.07 2.95 -0.33
CA TRP A 45 2.51 1.66 0.08
C TRP A 45 1.31 1.83 0.99
N THR A 46 1.36 2.80 1.91
CA THR A 46 0.22 3.16 2.76
C THR A 46 -1.00 3.50 1.91
N ALA A 47 -0.84 4.33 0.86
CA ALA A 47 -1.95 4.67 -0.04
C ALA A 47 -2.54 3.45 -0.78
N VAL A 48 -1.70 2.54 -1.28
CA VAL A 48 -2.15 1.30 -1.94
C VAL A 48 -2.92 0.42 -0.96
N LEU A 49 -2.38 0.23 0.24
CA LEU A 49 -2.99 -0.61 1.28
C LEU A 49 -4.32 -0.02 1.78
N SER A 50 -4.41 1.30 1.96
CA SER A 50 -5.65 2.00 2.32
C SER A 50 -6.70 1.86 1.22
N PHE A 51 -6.30 1.97 -0.05
CA PHE A 51 -7.18 1.70 -1.19
C PHE A 51 -7.70 0.25 -1.16
N SER A 52 -6.83 -0.74 -0.96
CA SER A 52 -7.22 -2.15 -0.89
C SER A 52 -8.18 -2.43 0.26
N TYR A 53 -7.93 -1.85 1.45
CA TYR A 53 -8.80 -2.01 2.61
C TYR A 53 -10.18 -1.39 2.39
N ARG A 54 -10.24 -0.15 1.87
CA ARG A 54 -11.49 0.55 1.55
C ARG A 54 -12.36 -0.24 0.56
N ASN A 55 -11.74 -0.90 -0.41
CA ASN A 55 -12.42 -1.74 -1.41
C ASN A 55 -12.74 -3.17 -0.92
N ARG A 56 -12.59 -3.45 0.39
CA ARG A 56 -12.79 -4.78 0.99
C ARG A 56 -11.89 -5.89 0.40
N CYS A 57 -10.75 -5.51 -0.16
CA CYS A 57 -9.73 -6.40 -0.75
C CYS A 57 -8.63 -6.78 0.26
N TRP A 58 -8.87 -6.61 1.56
CA TRP A 58 -7.93 -6.97 2.63
C TRP A 58 -8.29 -8.32 3.26
N LYS A 59 -7.29 -9.18 3.46
CA LYS A 59 -7.44 -10.47 4.13
C LYS A 59 -6.20 -10.81 4.96
N GLY A 60 -6.39 -11.61 6.00
CA GLY A 60 -5.31 -12.11 6.84
C GLY A 60 -5.19 -11.33 8.14
N VAL A 61 -4.09 -10.60 8.30
CA VAL A 61 -3.73 -9.90 9.55
C VAL A 61 -4.60 -8.68 9.80
N GLU A 62 -4.63 -8.23 11.06
CA GLU A 62 -5.27 -6.98 11.45
C GLU A 62 -4.63 -5.78 10.73
N VAL A 63 -5.46 -4.79 10.43
CA VAL A 63 -5.03 -3.59 9.70
C VAL A 63 -4.30 -2.66 10.66
N PRO A 64 -3.09 -2.17 10.32
CA PRO A 64 -2.36 -1.22 11.15
C PRO A 64 -3.13 0.08 11.37
N GLU A 65 -2.95 0.69 12.53
CA GLU A 65 -3.58 1.97 12.89
C GLU A 65 -3.21 3.10 11.92
N SER A 66 -2.01 3.09 11.35
CA SER A 66 -1.59 4.06 10.32
C SER A 66 -2.51 4.06 9.09
N ILE A 67 -3.01 2.89 8.70
CA ILE A 67 -3.98 2.75 7.61
C ILE A 67 -5.35 3.26 8.07
N LEU A 68 -5.79 2.90 9.27
CA LEU A 68 -7.06 3.39 9.82
C LEU A 68 -7.08 4.92 9.95
N ASN A 69 -6.00 5.51 10.45
CA ASN A 69 -5.85 6.96 10.58
C ASN A 69 -5.81 7.66 9.20
N SER A 70 -5.20 7.02 8.20
CA SER A 70 -5.23 7.55 6.82
C SER A 70 -6.65 7.59 6.23
N LEU A 71 -7.58 6.78 6.76
CA LEU A 71 -8.98 6.76 6.38
C LEU A 71 -9.82 7.73 7.22
N ASP A 72 -9.42 8.00 8.47
CA ASP A 72 -10.13 8.87 9.41
C ASP A 72 -9.87 10.38 9.18
N ILE A 73 -8.72 10.73 8.57
CA ILE A 73 -8.32 12.14 8.35
C ILE A 73 -9.27 12.91 7.42
N LYS A 74 -10.15 12.25 6.66
CA LYS A 74 -11.13 12.96 5.82
C LYS A 74 -12.43 12.15 5.64
N GLY A 75 -13.55 12.77 6.00
CA GLY A 75 -14.84 12.58 5.31
C GLY A 75 -14.80 13.06 3.85
N ALA A 76 -13.74 12.71 3.12
CA ALA A 76 -13.39 13.16 1.79
C ALA A 76 -12.38 12.14 1.23
N VAL A 77 -12.48 11.62 0.01
CA VAL A 77 -13.28 12.05 -1.13
C VAL A 77 -13.40 10.83 -2.04
N GLU A 78 -14.61 10.55 -2.53
CA GLU A 78 -14.76 10.16 -3.93
C GLU A 78 -13.88 11.13 -4.76
N GLY A 79 -12.77 10.66 -5.33
CA GLY A 79 -12.04 11.44 -6.33
C GLY A 79 -10.64 11.96 -5.99
N GLU A 80 -10.08 11.85 -4.77
CA GLU A 80 -8.65 12.21 -4.54
C GLU A 80 -7.69 11.05 -4.86
N LEU A 81 -8.19 9.80 -4.92
CA LEU A 81 -7.45 8.64 -5.45
C LEU A 81 -7.74 8.41 -6.94
N GLY A 82 -8.21 9.42 -7.66
CA GLY A 82 -8.83 9.33 -8.99
C GLY A 82 -8.07 8.58 -10.10
N ALA A 83 -6.81 8.21 -9.89
CA ALA A 83 -6.08 7.27 -10.75
C ALA A 83 -6.36 5.79 -10.43
N LEU A 84 -6.47 5.40 -9.16
CA LEU A 84 -6.79 4.04 -8.74
C LEU A 84 -8.30 3.75 -8.80
N GLU A 85 -9.14 4.77 -8.63
CA GLU A 85 -10.60 4.63 -8.73
C GLU A 85 -11.11 4.55 -10.18
N LYS A 86 -10.26 4.91 -11.16
CA LYS A 86 -10.59 4.92 -12.59
C LYS A 86 -9.89 3.80 -13.40
N ALA A 87 -9.17 2.91 -12.72
CA ALA A 87 -8.45 1.79 -13.33
C ALA A 87 -9.33 0.54 -13.44
#